data_AF-A0A1H2T1Y8-F1
#
_entry.id   AF-A0A1H2T1Y8-F1
#
_cell.length_a   1.000
_cell.length_b   1.000
_cell.length_c   1.000
_cell.angle_alpha   90.00
_cell.angle_beta   90.00
_cell.angle_gamma   90.00
#
_symmetry.space_group_name_H-M   'P 1'
#
loop_
_entity.id
_entity.type
_entity.pdbx_description
1 polymer ?
#
loop_
_entity_poly.entity_id
_entity_poly.type
_entity_poly.pdbx_seq_one_letter_code
_entity_poly.pdbx_strand_id
1 'polypeptide(L)'
;MPNPAISVLAEAVQYNCHVSDARHGADDSLCIYLMKMREYFRWEKHLPYGASLEREQVGEWLQAREQLWEELEEAEMRPIEIDGQRYDPFDAEAINSRLAPLGLVYSGGLGNRAKPHFVLGALEQRRSSDGYSVFVVADEYARDLTAPPAMTLGRTIFVRRESLQRYLWEKLEGWRWHRPDNALGRAFACYDFEGALEASLDAMTEREIKTLLLHEQGEYAAGQRLGEDWNAMLMTLANTPAELMARAVRDHLADCLVTLPALAEAGEPASLHFHIGTLTGMRLHLFPALNDAYASWLETDSTDALAQLADQGRAHWEQVAEEMLVLYRRHDGEMPDSSPAGSRPASPDKVPDAIRQLVESKRL
;
A
#
# COMPACT_ATOMS: atom_id res chain seq x y z
N MET A 1 -5.61 -14.07 -27.40
CA MET A 1 -4.20 -13.63 -27.42
C MET A 1 -4.21 -12.11 -27.38
N PRO A 2 -3.52 -11.47 -26.44
CA PRO A 2 -3.45 -10.01 -26.43
C PRO A 2 -2.85 -9.51 -27.74
N ASN A 3 -3.30 -8.33 -28.17
CA ASN A 3 -2.75 -7.62 -29.32
C ASN A 3 -1.21 -7.55 -29.20
N PRO A 4 -0.41 -7.89 -30.23
CA PRO A 4 1.06 -7.87 -30.15
C PRO A 4 1.65 -6.57 -29.60
N ALA A 5 1.01 -5.43 -29.89
CA ALA A 5 1.41 -4.13 -29.33
C ALA A 5 1.28 -4.07 -27.80
N ILE A 6 0.26 -4.73 -27.23
CA ILE A 6 0.07 -4.83 -25.77
C ILE A 6 1.16 -5.72 -25.16
N SER A 7 1.58 -6.81 -25.83
CA SER A 7 2.67 -7.67 -25.35
C SER A 7 3.98 -6.89 -25.24
N VAL A 8 4.35 -6.13 -26.28
CA VAL A 8 5.57 -5.31 -26.29
C VAL A 8 5.53 -4.25 -25.19
N LEU A 9 4.39 -3.60 -25.00
CA LEU A 9 4.21 -2.63 -23.93
C LEU A 9 4.33 -3.28 -22.54
N ALA A 10 3.67 -4.43 -22.34
CA ALA A 10 3.73 -5.18 -21.09
C ALA A 10 5.17 -5.61 -20.76
N GLU A 11 5.92 -6.10 -21.74
CA GLU A 11 7.35 -6.44 -21.58
C GLU A 11 8.20 -5.22 -21.18
N ALA A 12 7.95 -4.05 -21.78
CA ALA A 12 8.66 -2.82 -21.43
C ALA A 12 8.36 -2.37 -19.99
N VAL A 13 7.09 -2.43 -19.57
CA VAL A 13 6.71 -2.12 -18.18
C VAL A 13 7.28 -3.15 -17.22
N GLN A 14 7.19 -4.44 -17.56
CA GLN A 14 7.70 -5.53 -16.74
C GLN A 14 9.21 -5.48 -16.56
N TYR A 15 9.96 -4.98 -17.56
CA TYR A 15 11.37 -4.68 -17.43
C TYR A 15 11.63 -3.66 -16.33
N ASN A 16 10.89 -2.54 -16.30
CA ASN A 16 11.04 -1.52 -15.26
C ASN A 16 10.67 -2.05 -13.87
N CYS A 17 9.66 -2.94 -13.79
CA CYS A 17 9.36 -3.66 -12.56
C CYS A 17 10.55 -4.49 -12.10
N HIS A 18 11.22 -5.23 -13.00
CA HIS A 18 12.39 -6.03 -12.65
C HIS A 18 13.59 -5.18 -12.23
N VAL A 19 13.83 -4.04 -12.87
CA VAL A 19 14.87 -3.09 -12.42
C VAL A 19 14.56 -2.58 -11.01
N SER A 20 13.29 -2.26 -10.72
CA SER A 20 12.88 -1.86 -9.37
C SER A 20 13.07 -3.00 -8.36
N ASP A 21 12.61 -4.20 -8.68
CA ASP A 21 12.73 -5.36 -7.79
C ASP A 21 14.18 -5.78 -7.56
N ALA A 22 15.05 -5.71 -8.58
CA ALA A 22 16.47 -6.04 -8.45
C ALA A 22 17.16 -5.16 -7.40
N ARG A 23 16.91 -3.85 -7.44
CA ARG A 23 17.50 -2.87 -6.51
C ARG A 23 16.97 -2.98 -5.08
N HIS A 24 15.80 -3.58 -4.91
CA HIS A 24 15.06 -3.64 -3.65
C HIS A 24 14.78 -5.07 -3.17
N GLY A 25 15.33 -6.10 -3.82
CA GLY A 25 15.06 -7.49 -3.49
C GLY A 25 15.57 -7.90 -2.11
N ALA A 26 16.66 -7.27 -1.67
CA ALA A 26 17.29 -7.51 -0.37
C ALA A 26 16.63 -6.75 0.81
N ASP A 27 15.59 -5.94 0.54
CA ASP A 27 14.89 -5.15 1.56
C ASP A 27 14.03 -6.00 2.52
N ASP A 28 13.67 -7.22 2.11
CA ASP A 28 12.84 -8.17 2.84
C ASP A 28 13.68 -9.21 3.60
N SER A 29 13.16 -9.69 4.73
CA SER A 29 13.74 -10.90 5.35
C SER A 29 13.53 -12.12 4.45
N LEU A 30 14.43 -13.12 4.52
CA LEU A 30 14.38 -14.31 3.67
C LEU A 30 13.00 -14.99 3.64
N CYS A 31 12.35 -15.13 4.80
CA CYS A 31 11.01 -15.74 4.86
C CYS A 31 9.96 -14.93 4.11
N ILE A 32 9.99 -13.59 4.23
CA ILE A 32 9.06 -12.68 3.54
C ILE A 32 9.34 -12.72 2.04
N TYR A 33 10.61 -12.61 1.65
CA TYR A 33 11.06 -12.70 0.27
C TYR A 33 10.57 -13.99 -0.40
N LEU A 34 10.80 -15.16 0.21
CA LEU A 34 10.36 -16.44 -0.34
C LEU A 34 8.83 -16.56 -0.45
N MET A 35 8.07 -15.97 0.48
CA MET A 35 6.60 -15.92 0.35
C MET A 35 6.18 -15.06 -0.85
N LYS A 36 6.77 -13.87 -1.02
CA LYS A 36 6.50 -12.99 -2.16
C LYS A 36 6.88 -13.65 -3.49
N MET A 37 8.03 -14.31 -3.57
CA MET A 37 8.48 -15.02 -4.77
C MET A 37 7.52 -16.16 -5.16
N ARG A 38 7.01 -16.88 -4.16
CA ARG A 38 6.02 -17.94 -4.37
C ARG A 38 4.72 -17.38 -4.97
N GLU A 39 4.23 -16.26 -4.46
CA GLU A 39 3.03 -15.61 -5.01
C GLU A 39 3.30 -15.00 -6.39
N TYR A 40 4.49 -14.44 -6.60
CA TYR A 40 4.88 -13.88 -7.89
C TYR A 40 4.97 -14.96 -8.98
N PHE A 41 5.47 -16.15 -8.64
CA PHE A 41 5.41 -17.31 -9.52
C PHE A 41 3.96 -17.69 -9.88
N ARG A 42 3.04 -17.74 -8.90
CA ARG A 42 1.62 -18.04 -9.15
C ARG A 42 1.01 -17.04 -10.12
N TRP A 43 1.31 -15.75 -9.95
CA TRP A 43 0.87 -14.68 -10.84
C TRP A 43 1.40 -14.88 -12.26
N GLU A 44 2.73 -15.00 -12.42
CA GLU A 44 3.36 -15.10 -13.74
C GLU A 44 2.91 -16.35 -14.52
N LYS A 45 2.64 -17.45 -13.80
CA LYS A 45 2.16 -18.70 -14.41
C LYS A 45 0.64 -18.76 -14.55
N HIS A 46 -0.08 -17.71 -14.18
CA HIS A 46 -1.56 -17.64 -14.19
C HIS A 46 -2.21 -18.84 -13.49
N LEU A 47 -1.65 -19.25 -12.34
CA LEU A 47 -2.16 -20.40 -11.59
C LEU A 47 -3.45 -20.04 -10.83
N PRO A 48 -4.45 -20.93 -10.80
CA PRO A 48 -5.63 -20.77 -9.95
C PRO A 48 -5.29 -20.69 -8.46
N TYR A 49 -6.18 -20.07 -7.69
CA TYR A 49 -6.10 -20.05 -6.23
C TYR A 49 -6.18 -21.47 -5.66
N GLY A 50 -5.31 -21.80 -4.71
CA GLY A 50 -5.22 -23.14 -4.12
C GLY A 50 -4.50 -24.19 -4.97
N ALA A 51 -4.04 -23.87 -6.18
CA ALA A 51 -3.22 -24.79 -6.98
C ALA A 51 -1.95 -25.20 -6.22
N SER A 52 -1.59 -26.48 -6.29
CA SER A 52 -0.33 -26.98 -5.76
C SER A 52 0.85 -26.45 -6.58
N LEU A 53 1.97 -26.19 -5.91
CA LEU A 53 3.18 -25.72 -6.56
C LEU A 53 4.21 -26.84 -6.63
N GLU A 54 4.65 -27.18 -7.84
CA GLU A 54 5.71 -28.15 -8.05
C GLU A 54 7.06 -27.55 -7.63
N ARG A 55 7.68 -28.15 -6.61
CA ARG A 55 8.90 -27.62 -5.97
C ARG A 55 10.04 -27.38 -6.96
N GLU A 56 10.22 -28.29 -7.91
CA GLU A 56 11.27 -28.19 -8.93
C GLU A 56 11.03 -26.99 -9.86
N GLN A 57 9.81 -26.81 -10.35
CA GLN A 57 9.45 -25.67 -11.22
C GLN A 57 9.61 -24.33 -10.51
N VAL A 58 9.19 -24.24 -9.24
CA VAL A 58 9.39 -23.03 -8.44
C VAL A 58 10.87 -22.77 -8.22
N GLY A 59 11.67 -23.80 -7.95
CA GLY A 59 13.11 -23.68 -7.75
C GLY A 59 13.85 -23.21 -9.00
N GLU A 60 13.57 -23.81 -10.16
CA GLU A 60 14.15 -23.39 -11.45
C GLU A 60 13.76 -21.96 -11.81
N TRP A 61 12.48 -21.61 -11.64
CA TRP A 61 12.00 -20.26 -11.89
C TRP A 61 12.64 -19.24 -10.95
N LEU A 62 12.76 -19.56 -9.65
CA LEU A 62 13.38 -18.68 -8.66
C LEU A 62 14.84 -18.40 -9.03
N GLN A 63 15.59 -19.43 -9.40
CA GLN A 63 16.98 -19.28 -9.84
C GLN A 63 17.10 -18.40 -11.10
N ALA A 64 16.24 -18.62 -12.10
CA ALA A 64 16.23 -17.80 -13.32
C ALA A 64 15.85 -16.34 -13.02
N ARG A 65 14.93 -16.13 -12.08
CA ARG A 65 14.49 -14.80 -11.65
C ARG A 65 15.59 -14.04 -10.91
N GLU A 66 16.29 -14.71 -10.00
CA GLU A 66 17.42 -14.14 -9.26
C GLU A 66 18.57 -13.79 -10.20
N GLN A 67 18.93 -14.68 -11.12
CA GLN A 67 19.94 -14.41 -12.14
C GLN A 67 19.60 -13.17 -12.99
N LEU A 68 18.34 -13.03 -13.41
CA LEU A 68 17.88 -11.85 -14.14
C LEU A 68 17.99 -10.57 -13.30
N TRP A 69 17.67 -10.63 -12.01
CA TRP A 69 17.76 -9.46 -11.14
C TRP A 69 19.19 -9.05 -10.83
N GLU A 70 20.11 -9.99 -10.65
CA GLU A 70 21.55 -9.72 -10.56
C GLU A 70 22.06 -8.95 -11.79
N GLU A 71 21.55 -9.28 -12.99
CA GLU A 71 21.91 -8.59 -14.23
C GLU A 71 21.29 -7.17 -14.35
N LEU A 72 20.22 -6.89 -13.61
CA LEU A 72 19.43 -5.66 -13.71
C LEU A 72 19.64 -4.68 -12.54
N GLU A 73 20.36 -5.07 -11.49
CA GLU A 73 20.57 -4.25 -10.28
C GLU A 73 21.07 -2.84 -10.63
N GLU A 74 22.07 -2.75 -11.51
CA GLU A 74 22.68 -1.50 -11.98
C GLU A 74 22.08 -0.99 -13.31
N ALA A 75 21.07 -1.66 -13.86
CA ALA A 75 20.48 -1.26 -15.14
C ALA A 75 19.58 -0.03 -14.97
N GLU A 76 19.49 0.82 -16.00
CA GLU A 76 18.58 1.97 -15.99
C GLU A 76 17.15 1.59 -16.38
N MET A 77 16.17 2.29 -15.80
CA MET A 77 14.78 2.19 -16.23
C MET A 77 14.62 2.72 -17.65
N ARG A 78 13.79 2.04 -18.43
CA ARG A 78 13.54 2.40 -19.82
C ARG A 78 12.33 3.31 -19.96
N PRO A 79 12.34 4.22 -20.95
CA PRO A 79 11.13 4.96 -21.31
C PRO A 79 10.06 4.00 -21.81
N ILE A 80 8.80 4.38 -21.62
CA ILE A 80 7.65 3.64 -22.15
C ILE A 80 7.39 4.13 -23.58
N GLU A 81 7.37 3.21 -24.54
CA GLU A 81 7.14 3.52 -25.96
C GLU A 81 5.72 3.14 -26.39
N ILE A 82 4.96 4.11 -26.91
CA ILE A 82 3.59 3.91 -27.43
C ILE A 82 3.48 4.63 -28.76
N ASP A 83 3.11 3.92 -29.82
CA ASP A 83 2.99 4.45 -31.20
C ASP A 83 4.25 5.21 -31.69
N GLY A 84 5.44 4.77 -31.27
CA GLY A 84 6.72 5.40 -31.61
C GLY A 84 7.06 6.67 -30.81
N GLN A 85 6.23 7.05 -29.85
CA GLN A 85 6.52 8.13 -28.90
C GLN A 85 7.09 7.57 -27.60
N ARG A 86 8.05 8.28 -27.02
CA ARG A 86 8.72 7.93 -25.75
C ARG A 86 8.16 8.76 -24.61
N TYR A 87 7.85 8.09 -23.50
CA TYR A 87 7.36 8.69 -22.27
C TYR A 87 8.30 8.38 -21.11
N ASP A 88 8.43 9.32 -20.18
CA ASP A 88 9.05 9.05 -18.89
C ASP A 88 8.23 7.98 -18.14
N PRO A 89 8.84 6.94 -17.56
CA PRO A 89 8.10 5.89 -16.87
C PRO A 89 7.29 6.38 -15.65
N PHE A 90 7.57 7.56 -15.11
CA PHE A 90 6.80 8.16 -14.03
C PHE A 90 5.72 9.14 -14.52
N ASP A 91 5.63 9.42 -15.82
CA ASP A 91 4.57 10.25 -16.40
C ASP A 91 3.31 9.40 -16.69
N ALA A 92 2.68 8.94 -15.62
CA ALA A 92 1.47 8.12 -15.72
C ALA A 92 0.31 8.84 -16.41
N GLU A 93 0.23 10.17 -16.33
CA GLU A 93 -0.82 10.95 -16.99
C GLU A 93 -0.69 10.91 -18.52
N ALA A 94 0.51 11.23 -19.03
CA ALA A 94 0.76 11.22 -20.47
C ALA A 94 0.61 9.80 -21.04
N ILE A 95 1.12 8.78 -20.35
CA ILE A 95 0.97 7.38 -20.76
C ILE A 95 -0.50 6.97 -20.81
N ASN A 96 -1.28 7.23 -19.75
CA ASN A 96 -2.69 6.87 -19.70
C ASN A 96 -3.56 7.58 -20.75
N SER A 97 -3.18 8.79 -21.17
CA SER A 97 -3.86 9.49 -22.26
C SER A 97 -3.83 8.70 -23.58
N ARG A 98 -2.76 7.93 -23.81
CA ARG A 98 -2.59 7.05 -24.97
C ARG A 98 -3.22 5.68 -24.79
N LEU A 99 -3.27 5.18 -23.54
CA LEU A 99 -3.79 3.85 -23.22
C LEU A 99 -5.30 3.80 -23.07
N ALA A 100 -5.96 4.91 -22.74
CA ALA A 100 -7.41 4.96 -22.53
C ALA A 100 -8.24 4.42 -23.71
N PRO A 101 -7.92 4.71 -25.00
CA PRO A 101 -8.64 4.13 -26.15
C PRO A 101 -8.46 2.61 -26.29
N LEU A 102 -7.42 2.04 -25.69
CA LEU A 102 -7.10 0.61 -25.75
C LEU A 102 -7.76 -0.17 -24.59
N GLY A 103 -8.46 0.50 -23.68
CA GLY A 103 -9.00 -0.12 -22.48
C GLY A 103 -7.92 -0.55 -21.49
N LEU A 104 -6.77 0.14 -21.49
CA LEU A 104 -5.63 -0.13 -20.62
C LEU A 104 -5.39 1.00 -19.64
N VAL A 105 -4.74 0.67 -18.53
CA VAL A 105 -4.30 1.64 -17.53
C VAL A 105 -2.89 1.28 -17.04
N TYR A 106 -2.11 2.33 -16.81
CA TYR A 106 -0.74 2.28 -16.33
C TYR A 106 -0.60 3.11 -15.06
N SER A 107 0.26 2.68 -14.15
CA SER A 107 0.70 3.50 -13.04
C SER A 107 2.20 3.29 -12.82
N GLY A 108 2.93 4.39 -12.67
CA GLY A 108 4.35 4.43 -12.31
C GLY A 108 4.55 5.47 -11.22
N GLY A 109 5.03 5.04 -10.04
CA GLY A 109 5.15 5.92 -8.86
C GLY A 109 6.16 5.42 -7.84
N LEU A 110 6.30 6.14 -6.73
CA LEU A 110 7.22 5.79 -5.64
C LEU A 110 6.44 5.36 -4.40
N GLY A 111 6.79 4.19 -3.85
CA GLY A 111 6.21 3.64 -2.63
C GLY A 111 7.09 3.84 -1.40
N ASN A 112 7.00 2.89 -0.46
CA ASN A 112 7.81 2.89 0.76
C ASN A 112 9.31 2.84 0.43
N ARG A 113 10.14 3.51 1.25
CA ARG A 113 11.59 3.66 1.01
C ARG A 113 11.95 4.25 -0.37
N ALA A 114 11.01 4.99 -0.97
CA ALA A 114 11.13 5.52 -2.34
C ALA A 114 11.35 4.44 -3.42
N LYS A 115 10.94 3.19 -3.17
CA LYS A 115 10.97 2.13 -4.18
C LYS A 115 10.01 2.48 -5.34
N PRO A 116 10.46 2.46 -6.60
CA PRO A 116 9.57 2.59 -7.75
C PRO A 116 8.59 1.42 -7.88
N HIS A 117 7.35 1.70 -8.27
CA HIS A 117 6.33 0.71 -8.52
C HIS A 117 5.67 0.95 -9.86
N PHE A 118 5.56 -0.11 -10.66
CA PHE A 118 4.98 -0.07 -11.99
C PHE A 118 3.90 -1.14 -12.15
N VAL A 119 2.83 -0.77 -12.84
CA VAL A 119 1.77 -1.70 -13.23
C VAL A 119 1.18 -1.29 -14.58
N LEU A 120 0.89 -2.30 -15.40
CA LEU A 120 0.07 -2.17 -16.59
C LEU A 120 -1.02 -3.23 -16.53
N GLY A 121 -2.26 -2.87 -16.85
CA GLY A 121 -3.34 -3.84 -16.90
C GLY A 121 -4.58 -3.36 -17.63
N ALA A 122 -5.59 -4.22 -17.66
CA ALA A 122 -6.89 -3.90 -18.20
C ALA A 122 -7.61 -2.87 -17.32
N LEU A 123 -8.12 -1.81 -17.93
CA LEU A 123 -8.98 -0.85 -17.23
C LEU A 123 -10.38 -1.45 -17.09
N GLU A 124 -10.78 -1.75 -15.86
CA GLU A 124 -12.14 -2.21 -15.57
C GLU A 124 -13.08 -1.03 -15.37
N GLN A 125 -12.66 -0.08 -14.54
CA GLN A 125 -13.49 1.04 -14.15
C GLN A 125 -12.68 2.32 -13.98
N ARG A 126 -13.25 3.42 -14.45
CA ARG A 126 -12.79 4.78 -14.15
C ARG A 126 -13.92 5.54 -13.46
N ARG A 127 -13.62 6.14 -12.31
CA ARG A 127 -14.51 7.09 -11.62
C ARG A 127 -13.79 8.41 -11.47
N SER A 128 -14.54 9.51 -11.58
CA SER A 128 -14.01 10.83 -11.31
C SER A 128 -14.99 11.55 -10.39
N SER A 129 -14.46 12.22 -9.37
CA SER A 129 -15.21 13.04 -8.41
C SER A 129 -14.51 14.41 -8.28
N ASP A 130 -15.15 15.36 -7.60
CA ASP A 130 -14.57 16.68 -7.31
C ASP A 130 -13.40 16.54 -6.35
N GLY A 131 -12.19 16.32 -6.88
CA GLY A 131 -11.01 16.12 -6.05
C GLY A 131 -10.01 15.15 -6.65
N TYR A 132 -10.47 13.99 -7.11
CA TYR A 132 -9.58 12.90 -7.53
C TYR A 132 -10.21 12.03 -8.62
N SER A 133 -9.36 11.22 -9.27
CA SER A 133 -9.77 10.17 -10.20
C SER A 133 -9.41 8.80 -9.63
N VAL A 134 -10.27 7.82 -9.84
CA VAL A 134 -10.05 6.43 -9.45
C VAL A 134 -9.99 5.57 -10.70
N PHE A 135 -8.96 4.75 -10.81
CA PHE A 135 -8.84 3.71 -11.81
C PHE A 135 -8.79 2.35 -11.12
N VAL A 136 -9.63 1.42 -11.59
CA VAL A 136 -9.62 0.03 -11.15
C VAL A 136 -9.00 -0.81 -12.26
N VAL A 137 -7.84 -1.39 -11.96
CA VAL A 137 -7.13 -2.35 -12.82
C VAL A 137 -7.72 -3.74 -12.56
N ALA A 138 -8.19 -4.43 -13.60
CA ALA A 138 -8.66 -5.80 -13.50
C ALA A 138 -7.48 -6.79 -13.53
N ASP A 139 -7.11 -7.22 -14.73
CA ASP A 139 -5.99 -8.14 -14.98
C ASP A 139 -4.69 -7.37 -15.14
N GLU A 140 -3.62 -7.85 -14.51
CA GLU A 140 -2.30 -7.23 -14.58
C GLU A 140 -1.43 -7.92 -15.63
N TYR A 141 -0.95 -7.14 -16.60
CA TYR A 141 -0.05 -7.61 -17.66
C TYR A 141 1.42 -7.40 -17.31
N ALA A 142 1.70 -6.48 -16.38
CA ALA A 142 3.01 -6.28 -15.80
C ALA A 142 2.88 -5.80 -14.35
N ARG A 143 3.72 -6.31 -13.45
CA ARG A 143 3.82 -5.86 -12.06
C ARG A 143 5.17 -6.14 -11.42
N ASP A 144 5.45 -5.41 -10.35
CA ASP A 144 6.52 -5.71 -9.41
C ASP A 144 6.23 -6.97 -8.57
N LEU A 145 7.27 -7.50 -7.92
CA LEU A 145 7.22 -8.51 -6.87
C LEU A 145 6.27 -8.07 -5.75
N THR A 146 6.51 -6.87 -5.23
CA THR A 146 5.62 -6.22 -4.26
C THR A 146 4.53 -5.47 -5.00
N ALA A 147 3.31 -5.97 -4.92
CA ALA A 147 2.17 -5.45 -5.64
C ALA A 147 1.14 -4.87 -4.66
N PRO A 148 1.29 -3.60 -4.22
CA PRO A 148 0.33 -2.98 -3.31
C PRO A 148 -1.06 -2.92 -3.97
N PRO A 149 -2.14 -3.35 -3.29
CA PRO A 149 -3.49 -3.35 -3.86
C PRO A 149 -4.04 -1.99 -4.25
N ALA A 150 -3.52 -0.91 -3.65
CA ALA A 150 -3.89 0.45 -4.00
C ALA A 150 -2.68 1.39 -3.89
N MET A 151 -2.71 2.48 -4.66
CA MET A 151 -1.72 3.55 -4.59
C MET A 151 -2.33 4.87 -5.05
N THR A 152 -2.07 5.95 -4.30
CA THR A 152 -2.42 7.31 -4.68
C THR A 152 -1.22 8.06 -5.27
N LEU A 153 -1.36 8.54 -6.51
CA LEU A 153 -0.41 9.40 -7.22
C LEU A 153 -1.03 10.76 -7.49
N GLY A 154 -0.62 11.78 -6.72
CA GLY A 154 -1.17 13.12 -6.80
C GLY A 154 -2.67 13.12 -6.51
N ARG A 155 -3.50 13.28 -7.55
CA ARG A 155 -4.97 13.27 -7.48
C ARG A 155 -5.59 12.01 -8.09
N THR A 156 -4.78 10.98 -8.33
CA THR A 156 -5.22 9.75 -8.99
C THR A 156 -4.99 8.56 -8.08
N ILE A 157 -6.03 7.77 -7.85
CA ILE A 157 -6.01 6.55 -7.05
C ILE A 157 -6.07 5.37 -8.01
N PHE A 158 -5.11 4.46 -7.91
CA PHE A 158 -5.11 3.20 -8.65
C PHE A 158 -5.46 2.08 -7.67
N VAL A 159 -6.53 1.34 -7.94
CA VAL A 159 -6.90 0.12 -7.23
C VAL A 159 -6.66 -1.07 -8.15
N ARG A 160 -5.99 -2.09 -7.64
CA ARG A 160 -5.53 -3.24 -8.40
C ARG A 160 -6.30 -4.48 -7.95
N ARG A 161 -7.33 -4.86 -8.69
CA ARG A 161 -8.24 -5.95 -8.32
C ARG A 161 -7.49 -7.27 -8.17
N GLU A 162 -6.69 -7.66 -9.18
CA GLU A 162 -5.94 -8.92 -9.10
C GLU A 162 -4.98 -8.93 -7.91
N SER A 163 -4.25 -7.83 -7.68
CA SER A 163 -3.35 -7.71 -6.51
C SER A 163 -4.10 -7.79 -5.18
N LEU A 164 -5.28 -7.15 -5.07
CA LEU A 164 -6.12 -7.26 -3.89
C LEU A 164 -6.59 -8.70 -3.68
N GLN A 165 -7.06 -9.34 -4.75
CA GLN A 165 -7.56 -10.70 -4.70
C GLN A 165 -6.48 -11.68 -4.21
N ARG A 166 -5.25 -11.55 -4.72
CA ARG A 166 -4.08 -12.32 -4.28
C ARG A 166 -3.70 -12.02 -2.83
N TYR A 167 -3.71 -10.75 -2.43
CA TYR A 167 -3.48 -10.37 -1.03
C TYR A 167 -4.50 -11.01 -0.08
N LEU A 168 -5.78 -10.98 -0.43
CA LEU A 168 -6.85 -11.61 0.35
C LEU A 168 -6.67 -13.13 0.44
N TRP A 169 -6.29 -13.75 -0.68
CA TRP A 169 -5.96 -15.18 -0.72
C TRP A 169 -4.78 -15.52 0.21
N GLU A 170 -3.69 -14.76 0.17
CA GLU A 170 -2.53 -14.97 1.05
C GLU A 170 -2.91 -14.83 2.53
N LYS A 171 -3.78 -13.86 2.88
CA LYS A 171 -4.31 -13.70 4.23
C LYS A 171 -5.15 -14.90 4.66
N LEU A 172 -5.98 -15.43 3.76
CA LEU A 172 -6.79 -16.62 4.02
C LEU A 172 -5.93 -17.86 4.20
N GLU A 173 -4.94 -18.10 3.33
CA GLU A 173 -3.98 -19.20 3.47
C GLU A 173 -3.23 -19.13 4.80
N GLY A 174 -2.71 -17.95 5.15
CA GLY A 174 -2.01 -17.73 6.41
C GLY A 174 -2.90 -18.02 7.62
N TRP A 175 -4.15 -17.53 7.61
CA TRP A 175 -5.10 -17.80 8.69
C TRP A 175 -5.47 -19.28 8.79
N ARG A 176 -5.70 -19.96 7.66
CA ARG A 176 -6.10 -21.38 7.60
C ARG A 176 -5.14 -22.33 8.31
N TRP A 177 -3.88 -21.93 8.46
CA TRP A 177 -2.84 -22.75 9.07
C TRP A 177 -3.09 -23.00 10.57
N HIS A 178 -3.65 -22.01 11.28
CA HIS A 178 -3.89 -22.10 12.73
C HIS A 178 -5.36 -21.85 13.11
N ARG A 179 -6.14 -21.25 12.20
CA ARG A 179 -7.54 -20.83 12.39
C ARG A 179 -7.79 -20.12 13.73
N PRO A 180 -6.98 -19.12 14.11
CA PRO A 180 -7.18 -18.40 15.35
C PRO A 180 -8.54 -17.70 15.36
N ASP A 181 -9.17 -17.63 16.53
CA ASP A 181 -10.39 -16.84 16.73
C ASP A 181 -10.03 -15.35 16.86
N ASN A 182 -9.95 -14.65 15.73
CA ASN A 182 -9.58 -13.24 15.66
C ASN A 182 -10.45 -12.49 14.64
N ALA A 183 -10.26 -11.17 14.53
CA ALA A 183 -11.02 -10.33 13.61
C ALA A 183 -10.90 -10.82 12.15
N LEU A 184 -9.71 -11.20 11.70
CA LEU A 184 -9.51 -11.71 10.35
C LEU A 184 -10.27 -13.03 10.09
N GLY A 185 -10.27 -13.96 11.06
CA GLY A 185 -11.07 -15.18 10.98
C GLY A 185 -12.57 -14.91 10.93
N ARG A 186 -13.06 -13.93 11.69
CA ARG A 186 -14.46 -13.48 11.64
C ARG A 186 -14.80 -12.83 10.30
N ALA A 187 -13.89 -12.08 9.69
CA ALA A 187 -14.08 -11.55 8.34
C ALA A 187 -14.25 -12.67 7.31
N PHE A 188 -13.41 -13.72 7.38
CA PHE A 188 -13.52 -14.86 6.47
C PHE A 188 -14.79 -15.69 6.70
N ALA A 189 -15.26 -15.77 7.96
CA ALA A 189 -16.50 -16.46 8.31
C ALA A 189 -17.76 -15.81 7.70
N CYS A 190 -17.67 -14.58 7.19
CA CYS A 190 -18.75 -13.95 6.43
C CYS A 190 -18.92 -14.51 5.01
N TYR A 191 -18.06 -15.42 4.56
CA TYR A 191 -18.05 -15.99 3.21
C TYR A 191 -17.93 -17.52 3.25
N ASP A 192 -18.33 -18.18 2.15
CA ASP A 192 -18.23 -19.64 2.01
C ASP A 192 -16.95 -20.07 1.28
N PHE A 193 -15.80 -19.89 1.95
CA PHE A 193 -14.50 -20.27 1.37
C PHE A 193 -14.26 -21.78 1.27
N GLU A 194 -15.09 -22.60 1.91
CA GLU A 194 -14.97 -24.07 1.87
C GLU A 194 -15.82 -24.66 0.72
N GLY A 195 -17.01 -24.12 0.46
CA GLY A 195 -17.91 -24.55 -0.61
C GLY A 195 -17.79 -23.76 -1.92
N ALA A 196 -17.33 -22.50 -1.87
CA ALA A 196 -17.33 -21.59 -3.01
C ALA A 196 -16.12 -20.63 -2.98
N LEU A 197 -14.90 -21.18 -3.06
CA LEU A 197 -13.64 -20.42 -2.95
C LEU A 197 -13.58 -19.19 -3.87
N GLU A 198 -13.66 -19.38 -5.19
CA GLU A 198 -13.48 -18.30 -6.15
C GLU A 198 -14.56 -17.23 -6.01
N ALA A 199 -15.83 -17.63 -5.94
CA ALA A 199 -16.95 -16.70 -5.77
C ALA A 199 -16.88 -15.93 -4.43
N SER A 200 -16.43 -16.58 -3.35
CA SER A 200 -16.21 -15.92 -2.05
C SER A 200 -15.07 -14.93 -2.10
N LEU A 201 -13.98 -15.27 -2.80
CA LEU A 201 -12.83 -14.40 -2.97
C LEU A 201 -13.17 -13.20 -3.85
N ASP A 202 -13.94 -13.38 -4.93
CA ASP A 202 -14.48 -12.29 -5.76
C ASP A 202 -15.39 -11.37 -4.95
N ALA A 203 -16.32 -11.93 -4.18
CA ALA A 203 -17.24 -11.16 -3.34
C ALA A 203 -16.51 -10.37 -2.25
N MET A 204 -15.47 -10.97 -1.64
CA MET A 204 -14.62 -10.29 -0.68
C MET A 204 -13.81 -9.18 -1.34
N THR A 205 -13.25 -9.44 -2.53
CA THR A 205 -12.49 -8.45 -3.30
C THR A 205 -13.33 -7.24 -3.65
N GLU A 206 -14.55 -7.43 -4.16
CA GLU A 206 -15.45 -6.32 -4.49
C GLU A 206 -15.81 -5.48 -3.26
N ARG A 207 -15.97 -6.13 -2.11
CA ARG A 207 -16.22 -5.42 -0.84
C ARG A 207 -14.99 -4.65 -0.38
N GLU A 208 -13.82 -5.28 -0.38
CA GLU A 208 -12.59 -4.64 0.11
C GLU A 208 -12.01 -3.61 -0.85
N ILE A 209 -12.37 -3.62 -2.14
CA ILE A 209 -12.14 -2.47 -3.03
C ILE A 209 -12.77 -1.21 -2.44
N LYS A 210 -13.98 -1.29 -1.87
CA LYS A 210 -14.66 -0.14 -1.26
C LYS A 210 -13.92 0.33 -0.01
N THR A 211 -13.50 -0.59 0.85
CA THR A 211 -12.70 -0.28 2.05
C THR A 211 -11.38 0.39 1.70
N LEU A 212 -10.66 -0.13 0.69
CA LEU A 212 -9.42 0.49 0.19
C LEU A 212 -9.68 1.88 -0.35
N LEU A 213 -10.74 2.07 -1.14
CA LEU A 213 -11.07 3.39 -1.67
C LEU A 213 -11.36 4.40 -0.56
N LEU A 214 -11.99 3.99 0.54
CA LEU A 214 -12.18 4.86 1.71
C LEU A 214 -10.83 5.25 2.33
N HIS A 215 -9.91 4.31 2.48
CA HIS A 215 -8.57 4.58 3.00
C HIS A 215 -7.78 5.53 2.09
N GLU A 216 -7.74 5.29 0.78
CA GLU A 216 -7.04 6.16 -0.17
C GLU A 216 -7.66 7.57 -0.23
N GLN A 217 -8.98 7.69 -0.06
CA GLN A 217 -9.65 8.99 0.09
C GLN A 217 -9.25 9.69 1.40
N GLY A 218 -9.13 8.93 2.49
CA GLY A 218 -8.59 9.40 3.75
C GLY A 218 -7.14 9.89 3.62
N GLU A 219 -6.30 9.14 2.91
CA GLU A 219 -4.91 9.47 2.64
C GLU A 219 -4.77 10.76 1.84
N TYR A 220 -5.64 10.95 0.84
CA TYR A 220 -5.74 12.20 0.10
C TYR A 220 -6.16 13.36 1.03
N ALA A 221 -7.20 13.18 1.85
CA ALA A 221 -7.68 14.20 2.78
C ALA A 221 -6.63 14.57 3.85
N ALA A 222 -5.93 13.59 4.40
CA ALA A 222 -4.81 13.80 5.32
C ALA A 222 -3.67 14.56 4.63
N GLY A 223 -3.31 14.17 3.39
CA GLY A 223 -2.30 14.88 2.60
C GLY A 223 -2.62 16.36 2.37
N GLN A 224 -3.89 16.70 2.10
CA GLN A 224 -4.33 18.10 1.96
C GLN A 224 -4.18 18.91 3.26
N ARG A 225 -4.38 18.28 4.42
CA ARG A 225 -4.25 18.94 5.73
C ARG A 225 -2.78 19.15 6.12
N LEU A 226 -1.94 18.16 5.87
CA LEU A 226 -0.53 18.15 6.30
C LEU A 226 0.39 18.93 5.35
N GLY A 227 0.02 19.06 4.08
CA GLY A 227 0.77 19.84 3.09
C GLY A 227 2.10 19.21 2.66
N GLU A 228 2.88 19.95 1.87
CA GLU A 228 4.12 19.46 1.24
C GLU A 228 5.24 19.15 2.25
N ASP A 229 5.29 19.88 3.36
CA ASP A 229 6.27 19.67 4.44
C ASP A 229 6.23 18.23 4.98
N TRP A 230 5.06 17.58 4.93
CA TRP A 230 4.94 16.19 5.35
C TRP A 230 5.77 15.24 4.48
N ASN A 231 5.73 15.43 3.16
CA ASN A 231 6.50 14.62 2.22
C ASN A 231 8.00 14.92 2.35
N ALA A 232 8.38 16.19 2.56
CA ALA A 232 9.77 16.57 2.84
C ALA A 232 10.29 15.90 4.13
N MET A 233 9.50 15.96 5.20
CA MET A 233 9.81 15.28 6.47
C MET A 233 9.95 13.76 6.27
N LEU A 234 9.00 13.10 5.62
CA LEU A 234 9.08 11.66 5.34
C LEU A 234 10.37 11.30 4.59
N MET A 235 10.83 12.16 3.68
CA MET A 235 12.07 11.93 2.95
C MET A 235 13.31 12.07 3.84
N THR A 236 13.30 13.01 4.79
CA THR A 236 14.35 13.09 5.82
C THR A 236 14.35 11.88 6.76
N LEU A 237 13.17 11.31 7.02
CA LEU A 237 13.02 10.13 7.90
C LEU A 237 13.29 8.80 7.19
N ALA A 238 13.48 8.79 5.87
CA ALA A 238 13.57 7.58 5.07
C ALA A 238 14.59 6.58 5.65
N ASN A 239 14.21 5.30 5.69
CA ASN A 239 15.01 4.20 6.24
C ASN A 239 15.28 4.28 7.76
N THR A 240 14.49 5.06 8.51
CA THR A 240 14.52 5.07 9.98
C THR A 240 13.24 4.50 10.58
N PRO A 241 13.25 4.02 11.85
CA PRO A 241 12.02 3.62 12.54
C PRO A 241 10.97 4.73 12.63
N ALA A 242 11.40 5.99 12.62
CA ALA A 242 10.50 7.14 12.67
C ALA A 242 9.67 7.28 11.38
N GLU A 243 10.18 6.83 10.21
CA GLU A 243 9.38 6.77 8.98
C GLU A 243 8.15 5.87 9.17
N LEU A 244 8.34 4.69 9.77
CA LEU A 244 7.25 3.72 10.00
C LEU A 244 6.19 4.29 10.95
N MET A 245 6.62 4.99 11.99
CA MET A 245 5.71 5.67 12.92
C MET A 245 4.98 6.84 12.25
N ALA A 246 5.68 7.66 11.48
CA ALA A 246 5.09 8.77 10.74
C ALA A 246 4.01 8.29 9.77
N ARG A 247 4.30 7.26 8.98
CA ARG A 247 3.33 6.62 8.08
C ARG A 247 2.12 6.10 8.85
N ALA A 248 2.31 5.39 9.97
CA ALA A 248 1.20 4.90 10.79
C ALA A 248 0.33 6.03 11.36
N VAL A 249 0.92 7.16 11.78
CA VAL A 249 0.16 8.34 12.22
C VAL A 249 -0.71 8.90 11.09
N ARG A 250 -0.15 9.02 9.88
CA ARG A 250 -0.91 9.47 8.71
C ARG A 250 -2.02 8.48 8.33
N ASP A 251 -1.73 7.19 8.31
CA ASP A 251 -2.72 6.14 8.02
C ASP A 251 -3.88 6.19 9.05
N HIS A 252 -3.58 6.41 10.33
CA HIS A 252 -4.62 6.57 11.35
C HIS A 252 -5.44 7.84 11.19
N LEU A 253 -4.81 8.95 10.81
CA LEU A 253 -5.53 10.18 10.48
C LEU A 253 -6.45 9.95 9.27
N ALA A 254 -5.96 9.31 8.21
CA ALA A 254 -6.73 8.93 7.04
C ALA A 254 -7.95 8.06 7.41
N ASP A 255 -7.72 7.02 8.22
CA ASP A 255 -8.78 6.13 8.67
C ASP A 255 -9.82 6.83 9.54
N CYS A 256 -9.39 7.71 10.45
CA CYS A 256 -10.31 8.46 11.31
C CYS A 256 -11.06 9.56 10.56
N LEU A 257 -10.50 10.09 9.47
CA LEU A 257 -11.16 11.08 8.62
C LEU A 257 -12.26 10.46 7.75
N VAL A 258 -12.03 9.26 7.22
CA VAL A 258 -12.89 8.68 6.17
C VAL A 258 -13.25 7.22 6.44
N THR A 259 -12.27 6.33 6.59
CA THR A 259 -12.50 4.87 6.64
C THR A 259 -13.38 4.43 7.80
N LEU A 260 -12.97 4.70 9.04
CA LEU A 260 -13.66 4.25 10.25
C LEU A 260 -15.06 4.85 10.39
N PRO A 261 -15.30 6.17 10.15
CA PRO A 261 -16.64 6.71 10.17
C PRO A 261 -17.56 6.02 9.15
N ALA A 262 -17.10 5.83 7.91
CA ALA A 262 -17.90 5.21 6.87
C ALA A 262 -18.18 3.72 7.15
N LEU A 263 -17.21 2.98 7.70
CA LEU A 263 -17.41 1.60 8.11
C LEU A 263 -18.38 1.49 9.31
N ALA A 264 -18.28 2.39 10.28
CA ALA A 264 -19.18 2.44 11.43
C ALA A 264 -20.62 2.78 11.02
N GLU A 265 -20.79 3.73 10.10
CA GLU A 265 -22.10 4.09 9.54
C GLU A 265 -22.71 2.94 8.74
N ALA A 266 -21.92 2.26 7.90
CA ALA A 266 -22.39 1.13 7.11
C ALA A 266 -22.76 -0.08 8.00
N GLY A 267 -22.02 -0.29 9.09
CA GLY A 267 -22.26 -1.40 10.02
C GLY A 267 -22.04 -2.79 9.42
N GLU A 268 -21.36 -2.88 8.27
CA GLU A 268 -21.14 -4.12 7.54
C GLU A 268 -20.09 -4.99 8.25
N PRO A 269 -20.47 -6.16 8.83
CA PRO A 269 -19.56 -6.91 9.70
C PRO A 269 -18.29 -7.38 8.99
N ALA A 270 -18.41 -7.82 7.74
CA ALA A 270 -17.29 -8.34 6.96
C ALA A 270 -16.15 -7.31 6.83
N SER A 271 -16.48 -6.06 6.49
CA SER A 271 -15.49 -4.98 6.32
C SER A 271 -14.95 -4.47 7.64
N LEU A 272 -15.77 -4.39 8.69
CA LEU A 272 -15.31 -4.04 10.03
C LEU A 272 -14.31 -5.06 10.57
N HIS A 273 -14.64 -6.34 10.51
CA HIS A 273 -13.73 -7.43 10.88
C HIS A 273 -12.44 -7.40 10.08
N PHE A 274 -12.53 -7.15 8.76
CA PHE A 274 -11.36 -7.11 7.89
C PHE A 274 -10.46 -5.91 8.17
N HIS A 275 -11.03 -4.72 8.33
CA HIS A 275 -10.28 -3.52 8.68
C HIS A 275 -9.49 -3.72 9.98
N ILE A 276 -10.14 -4.22 11.03
CA ILE A 276 -9.47 -4.50 12.31
C ILE A 276 -8.45 -5.63 12.17
N GLY A 277 -8.79 -6.70 11.45
CA GLY A 277 -7.93 -7.86 11.24
C GLY A 277 -6.68 -7.61 10.39
N THR A 278 -6.63 -6.49 9.66
CA THR A 278 -5.48 -6.10 8.84
C THR A 278 -4.55 -5.10 9.53
N LEU A 279 -4.93 -4.54 10.69
CA LEU A 279 -4.06 -3.71 11.51
C LEU A 279 -2.88 -4.55 12.05
N THR A 280 -1.66 -4.13 11.70
CA THR A 280 -0.43 -4.81 12.11
C THR A 280 0.67 -3.78 12.38
N GLY A 281 1.75 -4.21 13.04
CA GLY A 281 2.93 -3.38 13.25
C GLY A 281 2.60 -2.08 14.00
N MET A 282 3.11 -0.95 13.49
CA MET A 282 2.93 0.35 14.14
C MET A 282 1.47 0.80 14.19
N ARG A 283 0.63 0.48 13.20
CA ARG A 283 -0.79 0.83 13.23
C ARG A 283 -1.52 0.17 14.41
N LEU A 284 -1.25 -1.11 14.66
CA LEU A 284 -1.84 -1.80 15.81
C LEU A 284 -1.26 -1.31 17.15
N HIS A 285 0.05 -1.02 17.17
CA HIS A 285 0.75 -0.60 18.38
C HIS A 285 0.37 0.80 18.86
N LEU A 286 0.12 1.73 17.95
CA LEU A 286 -0.14 3.13 18.26
C LEU A 286 -1.60 3.42 18.61
N PHE A 287 -2.55 2.60 18.14
CA PHE A 287 -3.98 2.83 18.35
C PHE A 287 -4.70 1.71 19.14
N PRO A 288 -4.21 1.32 20.34
CA PRO A 288 -4.84 0.26 21.15
C PRO A 288 -6.32 0.48 21.47
N ALA A 289 -6.81 1.71 21.62
CA ALA A 289 -8.23 1.97 21.90
C ALA A 289 -9.18 1.44 20.82
N LEU A 290 -8.69 1.22 19.59
CA LEU A 290 -9.46 0.63 18.51
C LEU A 290 -9.83 -0.83 18.80
N ASN A 291 -9.00 -1.57 19.56
CA ASN A 291 -9.35 -2.91 20.01
C ASN A 291 -10.47 -2.90 21.05
N ASP A 292 -10.50 -1.88 21.93
CA ASP A 292 -11.54 -1.74 22.94
C ASP A 292 -12.89 -1.39 22.29
N ALA A 293 -12.89 -0.47 21.32
CA ALA A 293 -14.09 -0.15 20.55
C ALA A 293 -14.58 -1.36 19.73
N TYR A 294 -13.66 -2.14 19.14
CA TYR A 294 -14.00 -3.38 18.45
C TYR A 294 -14.61 -4.43 19.40
N ALA A 295 -14.05 -4.62 20.59
CA ALA A 295 -14.61 -5.52 21.60
C ALA A 295 -16.01 -5.08 22.03
N SER A 296 -16.23 -3.78 22.24
CA SER A 296 -17.55 -3.23 22.56
C SER A 296 -18.57 -3.50 21.44
N TRP A 297 -18.17 -3.37 20.17
CA TRP A 297 -19.03 -3.72 19.05
C TRP A 297 -19.39 -5.21 19.06
N LEU A 298 -18.43 -6.12 19.31
CA LEU A 298 -18.72 -7.56 19.40
C LEU A 298 -19.72 -7.91 20.51
N GLU A 299 -19.73 -7.16 21.61
CA GLU A 299 -20.63 -7.41 22.75
C GLU A 299 -22.02 -6.80 22.56
N THR A 300 -22.11 -5.64 21.90
CA THR A 300 -23.33 -4.82 21.86
C THR A 300 -24.00 -4.77 20.50
N ASP A 301 -23.31 -5.20 19.44
CA ASP A 301 -23.70 -5.03 18.03
C ASP A 301 -23.93 -3.56 17.62
N SER A 302 -23.44 -2.61 18.43
CA SER A 302 -23.49 -1.17 18.14
C SER A 302 -22.14 -0.66 17.64
N THR A 303 -22.15 0.12 16.55
CA THR A 303 -20.96 0.78 16.00
C THR A 303 -20.69 2.16 16.64
N ASP A 304 -21.48 2.58 17.63
CA ASP A 304 -21.35 3.90 18.26
C ASP A 304 -19.94 4.14 18.84
N ALA A 305 -19.37 3.11 19.48
CA ALA A 305 -18.03 3.20 20.05
C ALA A 305 -16.95 3.43 18.97
N LEU A 306 -17.11 2.80 17.81
CA LEU A 306 -16.20 2.99 16.67
C LEU A 306 -16.36 4.38 16.06
N ALA A 307 -17.60 4.88 15.91
CA ALA A 307 -17.86 6.21 15.38
C ALA A 307 -17.29 7.31 16.30
N GLN A 308 -17.51 7.20 17.62
CA GLN A 308 -16.96 8.12 18.61
C GLN A 308 -15.43 8.09 18.62
N LEU A 309 -14.84 6.90 18.54
CA LEU A 309 -13.39 6.75 18.48
C LEU A 309 -12.80 7.34 17.20
N ALA A 310 -13.48 7.24 16.07
CA ALA A 310 -13.04 7.87 14.84
C ALA A 310 -13.00 9.40 14.95
N ASP A 311 -14.02 10.02 15.57
CA ASP A 311 -14.03 11.47 15.80
C ASP A 311 -12.91 11.92 16.76
N GLN A 312 -12.68 11.16 17.84
CA GLN A 312 -11.57 11.41 18.78
C GLN A 312 -10.22 11.23 18.10
N GLY A 313 -10.05 10.13 17.38
CA GLY A 313 -8.84 9.76 16.65
C GLY A 313 -8.49 10.79 15.59
N ARG A 314 -9.47 11.36 14.88
CA ARG A 314 -9.25 12.43 13.91
C ARG A 314 -8.50 13.61 14.55
N ALA A 315 -9.03 14.14 15.65
CA ALA A 315 -8.41 15.28 16.33
C ALA A 315 -7.04 14.92 16.92
N HIS A 316 -6.92 13.74 17.50
CA HIS A 316 -5.69 13.26 18.12
C HIS A 316 -4.56 13.06 17.09
N TRP A 317 -4.80 12.31 16.02
CA TRP A 317 -3.78 12.00 15.02
C TRP A 317 -3.38 13.22 14.19
N GLU A 318 -4.32 14.15 13.96
CA GLU A 318 -4.02 15.46 13.36
C GLU A 318 -3.06 16.26 14.26
N GLN A 319 -3.35 16.34 15.57
CA GLN A 319 -2.46 17.01 16.52
C GLN A 319 -1.06 16.36 16.57
N VAL A 320 -0.98 15.02 16.60
CA VAL A 320 0.32 14.32 16.61
C VAL A 320 1.10 14.62 15.34
N ALA A 321 0.46 14.59 14.17
CA ALA A 321 1.09 14.91 12.90
C ALA A 321 1.58 16.37 12.84
N GLU A 322 0.80 17.33 13.36
CA GLU A 322 1.22 18.73 13.48
C GLU A 322 2.42 18.91 14.42
N GLU A 323 2.43 18.23 15.58
CA GLU A 323 3.56 18.25 16.52
C GLU A 323 4.84 17.68 15.87
N MET A 324 4.73 16.64 15.04
CA MET A 324 5.84 16.11 14.24
C MET A 324 6.39 17.14 13.25
N LEU A 325 5.51 17.83 12.50
CA LEU A 325 5.89 18.89 11.57
C LEU A 325 6.58 20.06 12.29
N VAL A 326 6.12 20.42 13.49
CA VAL A 326 6.77 21.45 14.33
C VAL A 326 8.19 21.02 14.72
N LEU A 327 8.40 19.76 15.12
CA LEU A 327 9.73 19.24 15.42
C LEU A 327 10.63 19.28 14.19
N TYR A 328 10.14 18.82 13.03
CA TYR A 328 10.86 18.86 11.77
C TYR A 328 11.30 20.28 11.39
N ARG A 329 10.36 21.24 11.35
CA ARG A 329 10.65 22.64 10.99
C ARG A 329 11.64 23.33 11.92
N ARG A 330 11.58 23.03 13.23
CA ARG A 330 12.54 23.59 14.21
C ARG A 330 13.97 23.17 13.92
N HIS A 331 14.16 21.99 13.36
CA HIS A 331 15.48 21.46 13.03
C HIS A 331 15.92 21.78 11.60
N ASP A 332 14.99 21.93 10.65
CA ASP A 332 15.30 22.39 9.29
C ASP A 332 15.59 23.91 9.25
N GLY A 333 15.04 24.67 10.21
CA GLY A 333 15.35 26.09 10.44
C GLY A 333 16.72 26.36 11.08
N GLU A 334 17.47 25.33 11.51
CA GLU A 334 18.90 25.45 11.87
C GLU A 334 19.77 25.36 10.60
N MET A 335 19.56 26.27 9.64
CA MET A 335 20.58 26.56 8.63
C MET A 335 21.86 26.99 9.36
N PRO A 336 23.06 26.52 8.93
CA PRO A 336 24.30 26.89 9.59
C PRO A 336 24.46 28.40 9.47
N ASP A 337 24.25 29.08 10.60
CA ASP A 337 24.56 30.49 10.73
C ASP A 337 26.02 30.67 10.29
N SER A 338 26.26 31.60 9.38
CA SER A 338 27.59 31.99 8.90
C SER A 338 28.39 32.74 9.98
N SER A 339 28.26 32.30 11.23
CA SER A 339 28.99 32.78 12.39
C SER A 339 30.24 31.90 12.57
N PRO A 340 31.45 32.48 12.50
CA PRO A 340 32.65 31.71 12.75
C PRO A 340 32.76 31.40 14.25
N ALA A 341 33.04 30.13 14.54
CA ALA A 341 33.37 29.54 15.84
C ALA A 341 32.20 29.12 16.76
N GLY A 342 31.99 27.80 16.85
CA GLY A 342 31.83 27.17 18.16
C GLY A 342 30.63 26.24 18.41
N SER A 343 29.70 26.04 17.48
CA SER A 343 28.62 25.06 17.66
C SER A 343 28.83 23.83 16.78
N ARG A 344 28.99 22.66 17.41
CA ARG A 344 28.97 21.36 16.74
C ARG A 344 27.73 21.26 15.83
N PRO A 345 27.83 20.73 14.60
CA PRO A 345 26.62 20.37 13.86
C PRO A 345 25.80 19.40 14.71
N ALA A 346 24.49 19.63 14.80
CA ALA A 346 23.57 18.74 15.48
C ALA A 346 23.69 17.32 14.88
N SER A 347 23.71 16.30 15.74
CA SER A 347 23.77 14.89 15.30
C SER A 347 22.63 14.60 14.32
N PRO A 348 22.89 13.93 13.17
CA PRO A 348 21.87 13.57 12.19
C PRO A 348 20.69 12.76 12.78
N ASP A 349 20.85 12.18 13.98
CA ASP A 349 19.85 11.35 14.64
C ASP A 349 18.80 12.12 15.48
N LYS A 350 18.92 13.44 15.68
CA LYS A 350 18.05 14.16 16.63
C LYS A 350 16.58 14.22 16.22
N VAL A 351 16.28 14.43 14.93
CA VAL A 351 14.88 14.56 14.45
C VAL A 351 14.16 13.20 14.46
N PRO A 352 14.73 12.11 13.89
CA PRO A 352 14.10 10.80 13.96
C PRO A 352 13.83 10.35 15.41
N ASP A 353 14.77 10.55 16.34
CA ASP A 353 14.57 10.17 17.73
C ASP A 353 13.51 11.01 18.45
N ALA A 354 13.47 12.33 18.21
CA ALA A 354 12.46 13.21 18.78
C ALA A 354 11.05 12.83 18.31
N ILE A 355 10.89 12.55 17.02
CA ILE A 355 9.60 12.10 16.44
C ILE A 355 9.21 10.75 17.04
N ARG A 356 10.14 9.80 17.14
CA ARG A 356 9.87 8.48 17.74
C ARG A 356 9.39 8.61 19.17
N GLN A 357 10.06 9.42 20.00
CA GLN A 357 9.66 9.64 21.39
C GLN A 357 8.29 10.33 21.49
N LEU A 358 8.03 11.32 20.63
CA LEU A 358 6.75 12.01 20.56
C LEU A 358 5.62 11.02 20.26
N VAL A 359 5.70 10.30 19.14
CA VAL A 359 4.64 9.39 18.67
C VAL A 359 4.39 8.29 19.70
N GLU A 360 5.46 7.72 20.27
CA GLU A 360 5.37 6.67 21.27
C GLU A 360 4.68 7.15 22.58
N SER A 361 4.80 8.42 22.93
CA SER A 361 4.13 9.02 24.09
C SER A 361 2.66 9.38 23.85
N LYS A 362 2.20 9.30 22.60
CA LYS A 362 0.88 9.77 22.13
C LYS A 362 0.06 8.62 21.55
N ARG A 363 0.25 7.40 22.04
CA ARG A 363 -0.66 6.29 21.68
C ARG A 363 -2.07 6.60 22.15
N LEU A 364 -3.06 6.17 21.37
CA LEU A 364 -4.48 6.33 21.66
C LEU A 364 -5.11 4.98 21.92
#